data_AF-R9K969-F1
#
_entry.id   AF-R9K969-F1
#
_cell.length_a   1.000
_cell.length_b   1.000
_cell.length_c   1.000
_cell.angle_alpha   90.00
_cell.angle_beta   90.00
_cell.angle_gamma   90.00
#
_symmetry.space_group_name_H-M   'P 1'
#
loop_
_entity.id
_entity.type
_entity.pdbx_description
1 polymer ?
#
loop_
_entity_poly.entity_id
_entity_poly.type
_entity_poly.pdbx_seq_one_letter_code
_entity_poly.pdbx_strand_id
1 'polypeptide(L)'
;MPQDEANIIIKSCISYILYSNDDTFGLQFNDFREKLKTVRITEIFDDDETMFATCPYFYLKTTVRSLIKLLKETEGIEFENISINLNLIIPQIWKRLKTEEKRAFADAYTDCVNSNDYIRTDALNKILLKVQGFDYVKENIRSRTFISVANKLIDTHFGVNNFYNEPGIIQTLENLGTKFPKPALKNCITAVLYVKLGNSYNTSWSAETVADRLLNRLTTDEWILYLDRYIKEETDLLDSIHGPNKVPRMYSQWKLVVKTYKLKSLSITDPIAKQILS
;
A
#
# COMPACT_ATOMS: atom_id res chain seq x y z
N MET A 1 -19.94 38.63 5.67
CA MET A 1 -19.59 37.72 6.77
C MET A 1 -19.92 38.45 8.07
N PRO A 2 -20.78 37.90 8.95
CA PRO A 2 -21.15 38.59 10.18
C PRO A 2 -19.91 38.76 11.06
N GLN A 3 -19.72 39.94 11.62
CA GLN A 3 -18.56 40.34 12.42
C GLN A 3 -18.29 39.39 13.60
N ASP A 4 -19.33 38.70 14.07
CA ASP A 4 -19.27 37.72 15.16
C ASP A 4 -18.57 36.42 14.80
N GLU A 5 -18.71 35.91 13.57
CA GLU A 5 -18.01 34.68 13.16
C GLU A 5 -16.50 34.92 13.06
N ALA A 6 -16.09 36.09 12.53
CA ALA A 6 -14.69 36.47 12.48
C ALA A 6 -14.09 36.59 13.90
N ASN A 7 -14.83 37.18 14.84
CA ASN A 7 -14.40 37.30 16.23
C ASN A 7 -14.29 35.95 16.96
N ILE A 8 -15.16 35.00 16.65
CA ILE A 8 -15.10 33.63 17.20
C ILE A 8 -13.87 32.89 16.67
N ILE A 9 -13.58 33.00 15.37
CA ILE A 9 -12.38 32.40 14.76
C ILE A 9 -11.12 33.01 15.38
N ILE A 10 -11.04 34.34 15.48
CA ILE A 10 -9.88 35.04 16.06
C ILE A 10 -9.69 34.65 17.53
N LYS A 11 -10.76 34.63 18.35
CA LYS A 11 -10.66 34.21 19.76
C LYS A 11 -10.21 32.75 19.90
N SER A 12 -10.68 31.87 19.02
CA SER A 12 -10.29 30.46 19.03
C SER A 12 -8.81 30.30 18.67
N CYS A 13 -8.32 31.04 17.68
CA CYS A 13 -6.90 31.06 17.32
C CYS A 13 -6.02 31.64 18.43
N ILE A 14 -6.43 32.75 19.05
CA ILE A 14 -5.69 33.39 20.16
C ILE A 14 -5.67 32.46 21.38
N SER A 15 -6.80 31.87 21.74
CA SER A 15 -6.87 30.93 22.87
C SER A 15 -5.98 29.71 22.63
N TYR A 16 -6.00 29.16 21.42
CA TYR A 16 -5.15 28.04 21.04
C TYR A 16 -3.65 28.38 21.19
N ILE A 17 -3.22 29.57 20.77
CA ILE A 17 -1.83 30.03 20.92
C ILE A 17 -1.48 30.21 22.41
N LEU A 18 -2.35 30.88 23.19
CA LEU A 18 -2.08 31.20 24.60
C LEU A 18 -2.17 30.00 25.56
N TYR A 19 -2.94 28.96 25.22
CA TYR A 19 -3.02 27.72 26.01
C TYR A 19 -1.99 26.66 25.59
N SER A 20 -1.23 26.92 24.53
CA SER A 20 -0.06 26.12 24.18
C SER A 20 1.10 26.57 25.07
N ASN A 21 1.47 25.80 26.09
CA ASN A 21 2.64 26.14 26.92
C ASN A 21 3.91 26.20 26.04
N ASP A 22 4.49 27.40 25.97
CA ASP A 22 5.32 27.93 24.88
C ASP A 22 6.79 27.44 24.81
N ASP A 23 7.21 26.42 25.54
CA ASP A 23 8.63 25.96 25.49
C ASP A 23 8.88 24.74 24.57
N THR A 24 7.84 24.14 23.97
CA THR A 24 7.98 22.85 23.24
C THR A 24 7.71 22.90 21.73
N PHE A 25 7.09 23.97 21.20
CA PHE A 25 6.65 24.02 19.80
C PHE A 25 7.04 25.29 19.04
N GLY A 26 8.09 25.97 19.49
CA GLY A 26 8.72 27.11 18.82
C GLY A 26 9.39 26.77 17.47
N LEU A 27 8.71 26.04 16.60
CA LEU A 27 9.03 25.96 15.19
C LEU A 27 8.80 27.36 14.61
N GLN A 28 9.88 28.13 14.45
CA GLN A 28 9.89 29.27 13.54
C GLN A 28 9.71 28.71 12.11
N PHE A 29 8.46 28.47 11.73
CA PHE A 29 8.05 27.91 10.44
C PHE A 29 8.56 28.71 9.24
N ASN A 30 8.93 29.98 9.47
CA ASN A 30 9.50 30.88 8.49
C ASN A 30 10.72 30.24 7.79
N ASP A 31 11.59 29.55 8.53
CA ASP A 31 12.81 28.93 7.97
C ASP A 31 12.69 27.41 7.84
N PHE A 32 11.64 26.80 8.40
CA PHE A 32 11.48 25.35 8.40
C PHE A 32 11.45 24.77 6.99
N ARG A 33 10.76 25.46 6.06
CA ARG A 33 10.69 25.05 4.66
C ARG A 33 12.06 25.05 3.98
N GLU A 34 12.88 26.05 4.27
CA GLU A 34 14.25 26.16 3.73
C GLU A 34 15.16 25.09 4.35
N LYS A 35 15.06 24.86 5.66
CA LYS A 35 15.80 23.78 6.35
C LYS A 35 15.48 22.40 5.79
N LEU A 36 14.23 22.12 5.45
CA LEU A 36 13.84 20.84 4.84
C LEU A 36 14.55 20.55 3.50
N LYS A 37 15.01 21.60 2.78
CA LYS A 37 15.77 21.43 1.52
C LYS A 37 17.25 21.18 1.76
N THR A 38 17.81 21.72 2.84
CA THR A 38 19.25 21.78 3.06
C THR A 38 19.77 20.73 4.04
N VAL A 39 18.96 20.32 5.00
CA VAL A 39 19.34 19.39 6.08
C VAL A 39 18.29 18.32 6.33
N ARG A 40 18.71 17.22 6.97
CA ARG A 40 17.82 16.12 7.32
C ARG A 40 17.00 16.45 8.57
N ILE A 41 15.80 15.91 8.67
CA ILE A 41 14.93 16.14 9.83
C ILE A 41 15.59 15.73 11.17
N THR A 42 16.40 14.66 11.13
CA THR A 42 17.18 14.14 12.26
C THR A 42 18.33 15.06 12.68
N GLU A 43 18.68 16.04 11.85
CA GLU A 43 19.68 17.08 12.18
C GLU A 43 18.99 18.37 12.66
N ILE A 44 17.67 18.48 12.47
CA ILE A 44 16.86 19.62 12.92
C ILE A 44 16.34 19.40 14.34
N PHE A 45 15.99 18.15 14.68
CA PHE A 45 15.45 17.77 15.98
C PHE A 45 16.23 16.62 16.58
N ASP A 46 16.57 16.74 17.87
CA ASP A 46 17.25 15.69 18.62
C ASP A 46 16.34 14.47 18.85
N ASP A 47 15.02 14.70 18.99
CA ASP A 47 13.99 13.67 19.12
C ASP A 47 12.79 14.01 18.22
N ASP A 48 12.93 13.68 16.93
CA ASP A 48 11.90 13.89 15.92
C ASP A 48 10.66 13.02 16.18
N GLU A 49 10.82 11.81 16.73
CA GLU A 49 9.69 10.93 17.06
C GLU A 49 8.76 11.54 18.12
N THR A 50 9.31 12.01 19.25
CA THR A 50 8.52 12.64 20.31
C THR A 50 7.88 13.93 19.82
N MET A 51 8.63 14.73 19.04
CA MET A 51 8.11 15.94 18.41
C MET A 51 6.89 15.60 17.54
N PHE A 52 7.03 14.65 16.62
CA PHE A 52 5.95 14.27 15.70
C PHE A 52 4.82 13.49 16.36
N ALA A 53 5.01 12.95 17.57
CA ALA A 53 3.96 12.32 18.35
C ALA A 53 3.10 13.35 19.10
N THR A 54 3.72 14.42 19.60
CA THR A 54 3.07 15.40 20.50
C THR A 54 2.63 16.67 19.79
N CYS A 55 3.21 16.98 18.62
CA CYS A 55 2.90 18.22 17.91
C CYS A 55 1.43 18.33 17.52
N PRO A 56 0.87 19.55 17.55
CA PRO A 56 -0.48 19.75 17.06
C PRO A 56 -0.67 19.39 15.59
N TYR A 57 -1.90 18.98 15.25
CA TYR A 57 -2.24 18.48 13.91
C TYR A 57 -1.92 19.46 12.77
N PHE A 58 -2.07 20.77 13.03
CA PHE A 58 -1.76 21.80 12.05
C PHE A 58 -0.33 21.71 11.53
N TYR A 59 0.63 21.36 12.39
CA TYR A 59 2.03 21.20 11.99
C TYR A 59 2.21 19.98 11.10
N LEU A 60 1.62 18.83 11.45
CA LEU A 60 1.65 17.63 10.60
C LEU A 60 1.11 17.92 9.20
N LYS A 61 -0.06 18.56 9.13
CA LYS A 61 -0.70 18.96 7.88
C LYS A 61 0.21 19.87 7.06
N THR A 62 0.77 20.90 7.69
CA THR A 62 1.61 21.89 7.01
C THR A 62 2.92 21.26 6.52
N THR A 63 3.54 20.38 7.31
CA THR A 63 4.75 19.64 6.92
C THR A 63 4.51 18.77 5.71
N VAL A 64 3.44 17.95 5.69
CA VAL A 64 3.09 17.10 4.53
C VAL A 64 2.90 17.94 3.26
N ARG A 65 2.11 19.01 3.35
CA ARG A 65 1.82 19.88 2.19
C ARG A 65 3.07 20.58 1.68
N SER A 66 3.91 21.08 2.58
CA SER A 66 5.18 21.72 2.25
C SER A 66 6.14 20.75 1.59
N LEU A 67 6.30 19.54 2.11
CA LEU A 67 7.18 18.51 1.53
C LEU A 67 6.70 18.07 0.14
N ILE A 68 5.39 17.86 -0.05
CA ILE A 68 4.83 17.53 -1.37
C ILE A 68 5.13 18.66 -2.37
N LYS A 69 4.95 19.92 -1.95
CA LYS A 69 5.21 21.08 -2.80
C LYS A 69 6.70 21.20 -3.14
N LEU A 70 7.57 21.09 -2.14
CA LEU A 70 9.02 21.13 -2.32
C LEU A 70 9.49 20.01 -3.25
N LEU A 71 8.97 18.78 -3.08
CA LEU A 71 9.32 17.66 -3.96
C LEU A 71 9.07 17.99 -5.43
N LYS A 72 7.99 18.72 -5.75
CA LYS A 72 7.65 19.15 -7.11
C LYS A 72 8.53 20.29 -7.63
N GLU A 73 9.07 21.13 -6.75
CA GLU A 73 9.80 22.36 -7.10
C GLU A 73 11.33 22.19 -7.10
N THR A 74 11.87 21.20 -6.40
CA THR A 74 13.32 21.03 -6.22
C THR A 74 13.90 20.00 -7.19
N GLU A 75 15.20 20.16 -7.48
CA GLU A 75 16.03 19.26 -8.30
C GLU A 75 17.40 19.05 -7.63
N GLY A 76 18.18 18.09 -8.13
CA GLY A 76 19.54 17.80 -7.64
C GLY A 76 19.59 17.46 -6.14
N ILE A 77 20.55 18.04 -5.42
CA ILE A 77 20.80 17.76 -4.00
C ILE A 77 19.59 18.14 -3.13
N GLU A 78 18.90 19.24 -3.44
CA GLU A 78 17.70 19.64 -2.70
C GLU A 78 16.57 18.60 -2.85
N PHE A 79 16.40 18.03 -4.05
CA PHE A 79 15.44 16.96 -4.29
C PHE A 79 15.78 15.69 -3.50
N GLU A 80 17.05 15.30 -3.44
CA GLU A 80 17.51 14.15 -2.67
C GLU A 80 17.22 14.34 -1.17
N ASN A 81 17.54 15.50 -0.62
CA ASN A 81 17.25 15.84 0.77
C ASN A 81 15.75 15.79 1.07
N ILE A 82 14.92 16.37 0.20
CA ILE A 82 13.46 16.33 0.36
C ILE A 82 12.92 14.90 0.28
N SER A 83 13.44 14.09 -0.64
CA SER A 83 13.05 12.68 -0.77
C SER A 83 13.42 11.86 0.46
N ILE A 84 14.60 12.09 1.04
CA ILE A 84 15.03 11.47 2.30
C ILE A 84 14.12 11.92 3.44
N ASN A 85 13.88 13.23 3.58
CA ASN A 85 13.04 13.79 4.63
C ASN A 85 11.61 13.24 4.56
N LEU A 86 11.01 13.15 3.37
CA LEU A 86 9.73 12.50 3.17
C LEU A 86 9.73 11.03 3.62
N ASN A 87 10.80 10.29 3.31
CA ASN A 87 10.93 8.88 3.65
C ASN A 87 11.13 8.62 5.16
N LEU A 88 11.61 9.61 5.90
CA LEU A 88 11.73 9.58 7.37
C LEU A 88 10.42 10.04 8.04
N ILE A 89 9.88 11.19 7.62
CA ILE A 89 8.76 11.86 8.28
C ILE A 89 7.44 11.12 8.04
N ILE A 90 7.13 10.78 6.79
CA ILE A 90 5.79 10.27 6.44
C ILE A 90 5.44 8.99 7.21
N PRO A 91 6.31 7.96 7.32
CA PRO A 91 6.01 6.77 8.11
C PRO A 91 5.72 7.06 9.58
N GLN A 92 6.44 7.99 10.21
CA GLN A 92 6.24 8.35 11.63
C GLN A 92 4.88 9.01 11.85
N ILE A 93 4.46 9.91 10.95
CA ILE A 93 3.23 10.69 11.12
C ILE A 93 1.99 10.06 10.49
N TRP A 94 2.14 9.05 9.63
CA TRP A 94 1.06 8.51 8.79
C TRP A 94 -0.20 8.13 9.58
N LYS A 95 -0.05 7.53 10.75
CA LYS A 95 -1.18 7.12 11.60
C LYS A 95 -1.97 8.32 12.15
N ARG A 96 -1.30 9.46 12.40
CA ARG A 96 -1.91 10.70 12.88
C ARG A 96 -2.55 11.52 11.76
N LEU A 97 -2.16 11.30 10.50
CA LEU A 97 -2.72 12.02 9.35
C LEU A 97 -4.19 11.66 9.11
N LYS A 98 -5.02 12.69 8.92
CA LYS A 98 -6.40 12.53 8.43
C LYS A 98 -6.39 12.12 6.96
N THR A 99 -7.53 11.62 6.52
CA THR A 99 -7.74 11.14 5.15
C THR A 99 -7.41 12.19 4.08
N GLU A 100 -7.65 13.47 4.34
CA GLU A 100 -7.35 14.57 3.40
C GLU A 100 -5.86 14.66 3.06
N GLU A 101 -4.99 14.61 4.07
CA GLU A 101 -3.54 14.66 3.89
C GLU A 101 -2.99 13.37 3.27
N LYS A 102 -3.54 12.21 3.62
CA LYS A 102 -3.21 10.93 2.98
C LYS A 102 -3.58 10.92 1.49
N ARG A 103 -4.76 11.43 1.16
CA ARG A 103 -5.20 11.62 -0.24
C ARG A 103 -4.32 12.61 -0.97
N ALA A 104 -3.95 13.73 -0.36
CA ALA A 104 -3.05 14.70 -0.98
C ALA A 104 -1.71 14.08 -1.39
N PHE A 105 -1.16 13.20 -0.54
CA PHE A 105 0.07 12.47 -0.85
C PHE A 105 -0.14 11.48 -2.00
N ALA A 106 -1.26 10.75 -2.01
CA ALA A 106 -1.63 9.83 -3.08
C ALA A 106 -1.96 10.52 -4.42
N ASP A 107 -2.55 11.72 -4.37
CA ASP A 107 -2.81 12.57 -5.52
C ASP A 107 -1.50 13.10 -6.10
N ALA A 108 -0.54 13.51 -5.27
CA ALA A 108 0.79 13.90 -5.74
C ALA A 108 1.48 12.76 -6.50
N TYR A 109 1.39 11.53 -6.01
CA TYR A 109 1.87 10.34 -6.73
C TYR A 109 1.14 10.14 -8.07
N THR A 110 -0.19 10.26 -8.06
CA THR A 110 -1.03 10.14 -9.25
C THR A 110 -0.66 11.17 -10.32
N ASP A 111 -0.43 12.41 -9.92
CA ASP A 111 -0.01 13.49 -10.82
C ASP A 111 1.34 13.16 -11.47
N CYS A 112 2.33 12.72 -10.69
CA CYS A 112 3.65 12.34 -11.20
C CYS A 112 3.57 11.19 -12.21
N VAL A 113 2.73 10.18 -11.94
CA VAL A 113 2.48 9.07 -12.88
C VAL A 113 1.88 9.58 -14.18
N ASN A 114 0.88 10.45 -14.12
CA ASN A 114 0.23 11.00 -15.32
C ASN A 114 1.15 11.92 -16.13
N SER A 115 2.07 12.62 -15.45
CA SER A 115 3.09 13.46 -16.07
C SER A 115 4.33 12.69 -16.55
N ASN A 116 4.39 11.37 -16.39
CA ASN A 116 5.56 10.52 -16.68
C ASN A 116 6.85 10.97 -15.97
N ASP A 117 6.73 11.55 -14.77
CA ASP A 117 7.87 11.92 -13.95
C ASP A 117 8.33 10.69 -13.14
N TYR A 118 9.18 9.87 -13.76
CA TYR A 118 9.64 8.62 -13.18
C TYR A 118 10.43 8.80 -11.88
N ILE A 119 11.20 9.89 -11.76
CA ILE A 119 12.06 10.15 -10.60
C ILE A 119 11.19 10.42 -9.37
N ARG A 120 10.23 11.34 -9.48
CA ARG A 120 9.33 11.66 -8.37
C ARG A 120 8.34 10.54 -8.09
N THR A 121 7.89 9.82 -9.13
CA THR A 121 7.05 8.63 -9.00
C THR A 121 7.74 7.56 -8.15
N ASP A 122 9.03 7.27 -8.40
CA ASP A 122 9.78 6.28 -7.64
C ASP A 122 9.95 6.70 -6.16
N ALA A 123 10.28 7.97 -5.90
CA ALA A 123 10.40 8.50 -4.55
C ALA A 123 9.09 8.34 -3.75
N LEU A 124 7.96 8.75 -4.33
CA LEU A 124 6.64 8.63 -3.68
C LEU A 124 6.19 7.18 -3.55
N ASN A 125 6.46 6.34 -4.55
CA ASN A 125 6.12 4.92 -4.54
C ASN A 125 6.75 4.19 -3.35
N LYS A 126 8.05 4.40 -3.10
CA LYS A 126 8.77 3.79 -1.97
C LYS A 126 8.11 4.13 -0.63
N ILE A 127 7.64 5.37 -0.49
CA ILE A 127 7.00 5.84 0.74
C ILE A 127 5.60 5.24 0.87
N LEU A 128 4.79 5.28 -0.19
CA LEU A 128 3.46 4.69 -0.22
C LEU A 128 3.49 3.20 0.14
N LEU A 129 4.48 2.43 -0.35
CA LEU A 129 4.66 1.03 0.02
C LEU A 129 4.93 0.84 1.51
N LYS A 130 5.77 1.68 2.14
CA LYS A 130 6.08 1.58 3.58
C LYS A 130 4.86 1.80 4.47
N VAL A 131 3.91 2.62 4.02
CA VAL A 131 2.75 3.05 4.81
C VAL A 131 1.43 2.43 4.35
N GLN A 132 1.48 1.47 3.42
CA GLN A 132 0.29 0.89 2.75
C GLN A 132 -0.64 1.97 2.19
N GLY A 133 -0.05 3.01 1.60
CA GLY A 133 -0.73 4.23 1.19
C GLY A 133 -1.51 4.12 -0.11
N PHE A 134 -1.40 3.01 -0.88
CA PHE A 134 -2.16 2.89 -2.12
C PHE A 134 -3.67 2.78 -1.90
N ASP A 135 -4.14 2.53 -0.69
CA ASP A 135 -5.57 2.59 -0.34
C ASP A 135 -6.18 3.98 -0.54
N TYR A 136 -5.35 5.03 -0.64
CA TYR A 136 -5.78 6.41 -0.89
C TYR A 136 -5.56 6.85 -2.35
N VAL A 137 -4.94 6.01 -3.19
CA VAL A 137 -4.67 6.31 -4.62
C VAL A 137 -5.95 6.08 -5.44
N LYS A 138 -6.11 6.86 -6.52
CA LYS A 138 -7.26 6.73 -7.44
C LYS A 138 -7.35 5.31 -7.99
N GLU A 139 -8.55 4.74 -7.97
CA GLU A 139 -8.81 3.32 -8.22
C GLU A 139 -8.24 2.80 -9.55
N ASN A 140 -8.23 3.62 -10.62
CA ASN A 140 -7.64 3.22 -11.90
C ASN A 140 -6.12 2.99 -11.81
N ILE A 141 -5.37 3.92 -11.22
CA ILE A 141 -3.92 3.77 -11.04
C ILE A 141 -3.65 2.64 -10.04
N ARG A 142 -4.37 2.65 -8.92
CA ARG A 142 -4.29 1.60 -7.89
C ARG A 142 -4.45 0.21 -8.51
N SER A 143 -5.52 -0.03 -9.27
CA SER A 143 -5.80 -1.32 -9.92
C SER A 143 -4.69 -1.72 -10.88
N ARG A 144 -4.22 -0.80 -11.74
CA ARG A 144 -3.13 -1.08 -12.68
C ARG A 144 -1.83 -1.46 -11.97
N THR A 145 -1.50 -0.79 -10.87
CA THR A 145 -0.31 -1.13 -10.06
C THR A 145 -0.44 -2.52 -9.44
N PHE A 146 -1.60 -2.85 -8.85
CA PHE A 146 -1.86 -4.17 -8.30
C PHE A 146 -1.76 -5.28 -9.37
N ILE A 147 -2.35 -5.07 -10.56
CA ILE A 147 -2.28 -6.01 -11.67
C ILE A 147 -0.83 -6.19 -12.14
N SER A 148 -0.07 -5.10 -12.28
CA SER A 148 1.33 -5.15 -12.70
C SER A 148 2.20 -5.98 -11.75
N VAL A 149 2.06 -5.75 -10.44
CA VAL A 149 2.80 -6.51 -9.42
C VAL A 149 2.33 -7.97 -9.38
N ALA A 150 1.03 -8.24 -9.52
CA ALA A 150 0.49 -9.59 -9.55
C ALA A 150 1.00 -10.39 -10.76
N ASN A 151 1.00 -9.79 -11.95
CA ASN A 151 1.53 -10.44 -13.15
C ASN A 151 3.04 -10.70 -13.01
N LYS A 152 3.80 -9.73 -12.48
CA LYS A 152 5.23 -9.93 -12.19
C LYS A 152 5.47 -11.08 -11.21
N LEU A 153 4.58 -11.26 -10.23
CA LEU A 153 4.65 -12.37 -9.29
C LEU A 153 4.42 -13.72 -10.00
N ILE A 154 3.43 -13.79 -10.89
CA ILE A 154 3.16 -14.98 -11.72
C ILE A 154 4.38 -15.29 -12.61
N ASP A 155 4.91 -14.29 -13.32
CA ASP A 155 6.07 -14.46 -14.20
C ASP A 155 7.30 -14.97 -13.42
N THR A 156 7.49 -14.46 -12.20
CA THR A 156 8.58 -14.88 -11.33
C THR A 156 8.36 -16.28 -10.78
N HIS A 157 7.12 -16.65 -10.47
CA HIS A 157 6.76 -17.98 -9.97
C HIS A 157 7.09 -19.08 -10.98
N PHE A 158 6.86 -18.81 -12.26
CA PHE A 158 7.20 -19.72 -13.36
C PHE A 158 8.60 -19.50 -13.96
N GLY A 159 9.35 -18.53 -13.43
CA GLY A 159 10.68 -18.18 -13.88
C GLY A 159 11.80 -18.99 -13.22
N VAL A 160 13.04 -18.71 -13.63
CA VAL A 160 14.24 -19.30 -13.03
C VAL A 160 14.46 -18.73 -11.62
N ASN A 161 14.90 -19.57 -10.68
CA ASN A 161 15.15 -19.19 -9.28
C ASN A 161 13.92 -18.58 -8.57
N ASN A 162 12.72 -19.06 -8.94
CA ASN A 162 11.45 -18.57 -8.43
C ASN A 162 11.41 -18.47 -6.90
N PHE A 163 11.85 -19.50 -6.16
CA PHE A 163 11.79 -19.52 -4.69
C PHE A 163 12.61 -18.41 -4.01
N TYR A 164 13.67 -17.96 -4.66
CA TYR A 164 14.52 -16.86 -4.17
C TYR A 164 13.92 -15.48 -4.53
N ASN A 165 13.29 -15.38 -5.69
CA ASN A 165 12.80 -14.11 -6.23
C ASN A 165 11.36 -13.76 -5.78
N GLU A 166 10.50 -14.77 -5.60
CA GLU A 166 9.10 -14.63 -5.18
C GLU A 166 8.91 -13.82 -3.88
N PRO A 167 9.69 -14.05 -2.79
CA PRO A 167 9.44 -13.40 -1.50
C PRO A 167 9.42 -11.86 -1.58
N GLY A 168 10.32 -11.26 -2.36
CA GLY A 168 10.38 -9.80 -2.49
C GLY A 168 9.17 -9.23 -3.23
N ILE A 169 8.66 -9.96 -4.22
CA ILE A 169 7.54 -9.49 -5.06
C ILE A 169 6.21 -9.65 -4.32
N ILE A 170 5.99 -10.79 -3.64
CA ILE A 170 4.77 -10.95 -2.84
C ILE A 170 4.74 -9.98 -1.66
N GLN A 171 5.89 -9.65 -1.06
CA GLN A 171 5.96 -8.61 -0.03
C GLN A 171 5.61 -7.24 -0.61
N THR A 172 6.02 -6.95 -1.84
CA THR A 172 5.62 -5.72 -2.55
C THR A 172 4.10 -5.68 -2.74
N LEU A 173 3.48 -6.80 -3.17
CA LEU A 173 2.02 -6.90 -3.31
C LEU A 173 1.29 -6.64 -1.97
N GLU A 174 1.81 -7.17 -0.86
CA GLU A 174 1.26 -6.94 0.48
C GLU A 174 1.40 -5.48 0.95
N ASN A 175 2.50 -4.84 0.57
CA ASN A 175 2.81 -3.47 0.97
C ASN A 175 2.04 -2.42 0.17
N LEU A 176 1.44 -2.78 -0.97
CA LEU A 176 0.61 -1.84 -1.74
C LEU A 176 -0.55 -1.31 -0.88
N GLY A 177 -1.34 -2.19 -0.28
CA GLY A 177 -2.52 -1.78 0.46
C GLY A 177 -3.14 -2.87 1.31
N THR A 178 -4.20 -2.52 2.02
CA THR A 178 -4.90 -3.43 2.93
C THR A 178 -5.93 -4.30 2.22
N LYS A 179 -6.45 -3.86 1.07
CA LYS A 179 -7.50 -4.57 0.30
C LYS A 179 -7.18 -4.61 -1.18
N PHE A 180 -7.55 -5.70 -1.86
CA PHE A 180 -7.43 -5.76 -3.31
C PHE A 180 -8.47 -4.86 -3.99
N PRO A 181 -8.08 -4.06 -5.00
CA PRO A 181 -9.02 -3.37 -5.88
C PRO A 181 -9.91 -4.37 -6.61
N LYS A 182 -11.22 -4.08 -6.74
CA LYS A 182 -12.14 -4.98 -7.45
C LYS A 182 -11.68 -5.30 -8.88
N PRO A 183 -11.17 -4.32 -9.68
CA PRO A 183 -10.70 -4.61 -11.04
C PRO A 183 -9.42 -5.46 -11.09
N ALA A 184 -8.65 -5.50 -10.00
CA ALA A 184 -7.40 -6.27 -9.90
C ALA A 184 -7.58 -7.62 -9.19
N LEU A 185 -8.77 -7.89 -8.65
CA LEU A 185 -9.03 -9.00 -7.74
C LEU A 185 -8.66 -10.36 -8.35
N LYS A 186 -9.03 -10.58 -9.62
CA LYS A 186 -8.67 -11.80 -10.38
C LYS A 186 -7.15 -12.03 -10.34
N ASN A 187 -6.37 -11.10 -10.90
CA ASN A 187 -4.92 -11.23 -11.01
C ASN A 187 -4.26 -11.40 -9.64
N CYS A 188 -4.68 -10.61 -8.64
CA CYS A 188 -4.10 -10.67 -7.30
C CYS A 188 -4.36 -12.00 -6.61
N ILE A 189 -5.60 -12.51 -6.62
CA ILE A 189 -5.92 -13.79 -5.98
C ILE A 189 -5.21 -14.93 -6.72
N THR A 190 -5.25 -14.95 -8.05
CA THR A 190 -4.55 -15.96 -8.87
C THR A 190 -3.06 -15.99 -8.55
N ALA A 191 -2.38 -14.83 -8.53
CA ALA A 191 -0.96 -14.74 -8.23
C ALA A 191 -0.63 -15.25 -6.81
N VAL A 192 -1.43 -14.88 -5.81
CA VAL A 192 -1.24 -15.34 -4.43
C VAL A 192 -1.52 -16.84 -4.29
N LEU A 193 -2.51 -17.37 -5.02
CA LEU A 193 -2.78 -18.81 -5.06
C LEU A 193 -1.61 -19.58 -5.66
N TYR A 194 -1.01 -19.12 -6.76
CA TYR A 194 0.18 -19.79 -7.31
C TYR A 194 1.29 -19.92 -6.26
N VAL A 195 1.60 -18.84 -5.53
CA VAL A 195 2.60 -18.88 -4.45
C VAL A 195 2.19 -19.85 -3.33
N LYS A 196 0.91 -19.83 -2.92
CA LYS A 196 0.43 -20.70 -1.83
C LYS A 196 0.41 -22.18 -2.22
N LEU A 197 0.06 -22.49 -3.46
CA LEU A 197 -0.01 -23.86 -3.97
C LEU A 197 1.38 -24.40 -4.33
N GLY A 198 2.30 -23.50 -4.69
CA GLY A 198 3.65 -23.81 -5.12
C GLY A 198 3.70 -24.31 -6.56
N ASN A 199 4.71 -25.10 -6.86
CA ASN A 199 4.87 -25.78 -8.14
C ASN A 199 5.22 -27.27 -7.93
N SER A 200 5.69 -27.95 -8.98
CA SER A 200 6.10 -29.37 -8.90
C SER A 200 7.26 -29.63 -7.93
N TYR A 201 8.10 -28.63 -7.65
CA TYR A 201 9.23 -28.73 -6.75
C TYR A 201 8.83 -28.44 -5.29
N ASN A 202 8.33 -27.23 -4.99
CA ASN A 202 7.95 -26.82 -3.63
C ASN A 202 7.20 -25.47 -3.58
N THR A 203 7.00 -24.96 -2.36
CA THR A 203 6.65 -23.57 -2.03
C THR A 203 7.86 -22.87 -1.42
N SER A 204 7.99 -21.56 -1.61
CA SER A 204 8.94 -20.74 -0.84
C SER A 204 8.33 -20.42 0.52
N TRP A 205 8.96 -20.89 1.62
CA TRP A 205 8.41 -20.70 2.99
C TRP A 205 8.22 -19.24 3.36
N SER A 206 9.17 -18.38 2.96
CA SER A 206 9.08 -16.94 3.19
C SER A 206 7.91 -16.33 2.43
N ALA A 207 7.68 -16.75 1.18
CA ALA A 207 6.58 -16.24 0.36
C ALA A 207 5.22 -16.80 0.81
N GLU A 208 5.17 -18.06 1.23
CA GLU A 208 3.96 -18.73 1.70
C GLU A 208 3.34 -18.03 2.91
N THR A 209 4.16 -17.59 3.86
CA THR A 209 3.69 -16.85 5.04
C THR A 209 3.02 -15.53 4.65
N VAL A 210 3.52 -14.85 3.62
CA VAL A 210 2.90 -13.63 3.08
C VAL A 210 1.60 -13.97 2.34
N ALA A 211 1.60 -15.05 1.56
CA ALA A 211 0.42 -15.52 0.85
C ALA A 211 -0.74 -15.83 1.81
N ASP A 212 -0.46 -16.49 2.94
CA ASP A 212 -1.46 -16.73 3.97
C ASP A 212 -2.03 -15.44 4.55
N ARG A 213 -1.19 -14.45 4.85
CA ARG A 213 -1.68 -13.13 5.32
C ARG A 213 -2.55 -12.44 4.28
N LEU A 214 -2.23 -12.56 2.99
CA LEU A 214 -3.01 -11.96 1.91
C LEU A 214 -4.36 -12.67 1.72
N LEU A 215 -4.38 -13.99 1.68
CA LEU A 215 -5.61 -14.78 1.54
C LEU A 215 -6.53 -14.60 2.76
N ASN A 216 -5.98 -14.43 3.96
CA ASN A 216 -6.74 -14.13 5.18
C ASN A 216 -7.45 -12.77 5.15
N ARG A 217 -7.05 -11.84 4.26
CA ARG A 217 -7.74 -10.54 4.09
C ARG A 217 -9.01 -10.65 3.25
N LEU A 218 -9.16 -11.73 2.48
CA LEU A 218 -10.27 -11.91 1.56
C LEU A 218 -11.57 -12.13 2.32
N THR A 219 -12.58 -11.35 1.94
CA THR A 219 -13.94 -11.51 2.42
C THR A 219 -14.63 -12.69 1.76
N THR A 220 -15.72 -13.16 2.37
CA THR A 220 -16.57 -14.21 1.80
C THR A 220 -17.06 -13.84 0.39
N ASP A 221 -17.46 -12.59 0.17
CA ASP A 221 -17.94 -12.11 -1.12
C ASP A 221 -16.85 -12.11 -2.19
N GLU A 222 -15.60 -11.78 -1.82
CA GLU A 222 -14.45 -11.81 -2.74
C GLU A 222 -14.10 -13.24 -3.13
N TRP A 223 -14.16 -14.19 -2.18
CA TRP A 223 -14.01 -15.62 -2.48
C TRP A 223 -15.09 -16.13 -3.42
N ILE A 224 -16.36 -15.80 -3.15
CA ILE A 224 -17.48 -16.17 -4.02
C ILE A 224 -17.28 -15.57 -5.42
N LEU A 225 -16.96 -14.28 -5.50
CA LEU A 225 -16.73 -13.60 -6.77
C LEU A 225 -15.61 -14.26 -7.58
N TYR A 226 -14.49 -14.59 -6.93
CA TYR A 226 -13.37 -15.25 -7.58
C TYR A 226 -13.72 -16.65 -8.09
N LEU A 227 -14.33 -17.47 -7.23
CA LEU A 227 -14.70 -18.84 -7.57
C LEU A 227 -15.81 -18.91 -8.63
N ASP A 228 -16.86 -18.09 -8.54
CA ASP A 228 -17.97 -18.17 -9.50
C ASP A 228 -17.66 -17.50 -10.85
N ARG A 229 -16.81 -16.47 -10.87
CA ARG A 229 -16.58 -15.67 -12.09
C ARG A 229 -15.21 -15.85 -12.69
N TYR A 230 -14.16 -15.86 -11.88
CA TYR A 230 -12.80 -15.70 -12.38
C TYR A 230 -12.04 -17.01 -12.56
N ILE A 231 -12.24 -18.00 -11.68
CA ILE A 231 -11.42 -19.23 -11.71
C ILE A 231 -11.58 -20.03 -13.01
N LYS A 232 -12.75 -19.99 -13.64
CA LYS A 232 -13.00 -20.63 -14.95
C LYS A 232 -12.17 -20.05 -16.09
N GLU A 233 -11.69 -18.81 -15.93
CA GLU A 233 -10.81 -18.16 -16.89
C GLU A 233 -9.33 -18.48 -16.63
N GLU A 234 -9.01 -19.13 -15.50
CA GLU A 234 -7.64 -19.50 -15.09
C GLU A 234 -7.34 -20.96 -15.47
N THR A 235 -7.27 -21.22 -16.78
CA THR A 235 -7.11 -22.59 -17.31
C THR A 235 -5.87 -23.30 -16.80
N ASP A 236 -4.74 -22.61 -16.72
CA ASP A 236 -3.47 -23.20 -16.27
C ASP A 236 -3.51 -23.61 -14.78
N LEU A 237 -4.18 -22.79 -13.96
CA LEU A 237 -4.41 -23.08 -12.54
C LEU A 237 -5.34 -24.28 -12.38
N LEU A 238 -6.44 -24.31 -13.15
CA LEU A 238 -7.38 -25.42 -13.16
C LEU A 238 -6.70 -26.73 -13.59
N ASP A 239 -5.89 -26.69 -14.64
CA ASP A 239 -5.15 -27.84 -15.13
C ASP A 239 -4.16 -28.37 -14.09
N SER A 240 -3.51 -27.46 -13.37
CA SER A 240 -2.57 -27.80 -12.30
C SER A 240 -3.24 -28.44 -11.08
N ILE A 241 -4.51 -28.12 -10.80
CA ILE A 241 -5.23 -28.61 -9.61
C ILE A 241 -6.09 -29.84 -9.91
N HIS A 242 -6.81 -29.88 -11.04
CA HIS A 242 -7.80 -30.93 -11.35
C HIS A 242 -7.74 -31.46 -12.80
N GLY A 243 -6.94 -30.86 -13.68
CA GLY A 243 -6.85 -31.29 -15.08
C GLY A 243 -5.95 -32.50 -15.34
N PRO A 244 -5.73 -32.84 -16.62
CA PRO A 244 -4.93 -34.02 -17.01
C PRO A 244 -3.46 -33.91 -16.58
N ASN A 245 -2.94 -32.68 -16.49
CA ASN A 245 -1.57 -32.37 -16.05
C ASN A 245 -1.50 -32.01 -14.57
N LYS A 246 -2.47 -32.47 -13.76
CA LYS A 246 -2.55 -32.17 -12.33
C LYS A 246 -1.22 -32.40 -11.62
N VAL A 247 -0.77 -31.39 -10.90
CA VAL A 247 0.37 -31.47 -9.99
C VAL A 247 -0.14 -31.96 -8.63
N PRO A 248 0.18 -33.18 -8.18
CA PRO A 248 -0.41 -33.77 -6.96
C PRO A 248 -0.23 -32.90 -5.71
N ARG A 249 0.88 -32.17 -5.67
CA ARG A 249 1.21 -31.25 -4.58
C ARG A 249 0.32 -30.01 -4.57
N MET A 250 0.17 -29.33 -5.71
CA MET A 250 -0.72 -28.17 -5.83
C MET A 250 -2.16 -28.56 -5.50
N TYR A 251 -2.62 -29.73 -5.96
CA TYR A 251 -3.92 -30.27 -5.58
C TYR A 251 -4.06 -30.49 -4.06
N SER A 252 -3.03 -31.04 -3.42
CA SER A 252 -3.04 -31.26 -1.96
C SER A 252 -3.08 -29.94 -1.19
N GLN A 253 -2.32 -28.93 -1.62
CA GLN A 253 -2.36 -27.59 -1.04
C GLN A 253 -3.70 -26.89 -1.29
N TRP A 254 -4.29 -27.08 -2.47
CA TRP A 254 -5.62 -26.55 -2.76
C TRP A 254 -6.67 -27.11 -1.81
N LYS A 255 -6.65 -28.42 -1.53
CA LYS A 255 -7.54 -29.02 -0.52
C LYS A 255 -7.35 -28.40 0.87
N LEU A 256 -6.12 -28.03 1.23
CA LEU A 256 -5.86 -27.32 2.49
C LEU A 256 -6.46 -25.90 2.45
N VAL A 257 -6.29 -25.15 1.36
CA VAL A 257 -6.92 -23.83 1.16
C VAL A 257 -8.45 -23.94 1.29
N VAL A 258 -9.06 -24.91 0.59
CA VAL A 258 -10.51 -25.18 0.65
C VAL A 258 -10.97 -25.45 2.08
N LYS A 259 -10.20 -26.21 2.86
CA LYS A 259 -10.50 -26.51 4.26
C LYS A 259 -10.34 -25.27 5.15
N THR A 260 -9.21 -24.56 5.03
CA THR A 260 -8.86 -23.40 5.87
C THR A 260 -9.88 -22.28 5.73
N TYR A 261 -10.27 -21.94 4.50
CA TYR A 261 -11.22 -20.86 4.22
C TYR A 261 -12.68 -21.34 4.13
N LYS A 262 -12.94 -22.61 4.46
CA LYS A 262 -14.28 -23.24 4.43
C LYS A 262 -14.99 -23.01 3.08
N LEU A 263 -14.26 -23.11 1.97
CA LEU A 263 -14.78 -22.76 0.65
C LEU A 263 -15.97 -23.65 0.22
N LYS A 264 -16.07 -24.87 0.77
CA LYS A 264 -17.21 -25.79 0.56
C LYS A 264 -18.54 -25.28 1.12
N SER A 265 -18.52 -24.41 2.13
CA SER A 265 -19.76 -23.83 2.71
C SER A 265 -20.26 -22.60 1.96
N LEU A 266 -19.52 -22.14 0.95
CA LEU A 266 -19.91 -20.98 0.15
C LEU A 266 -21.01 -21.38 -0.85
N SER A 267 -21.92 -20.45 -1.11
CA SER A 267 -23.00 -20.62 -2.09
C SER A 267 -22.49 -20.44 -3.53
N ILE A 268 -21.58 -21.33 -3.95
CA ILE A 268 -21.00 -21.36 -5.28
C ILE A 268 -22.02 -21.91 -6.27
N THR A 269 -22.18 -21.23 -7.40
CA THR A 269 -23.14 -21.60 -8.45
C THR A 269 -22.45 -22.26 -9.63
N ASP A 270 -21.21 -21.85 -9.95
CA ASP A 270 -20.48 -22.30 -11.12
C ASP A 270 -20.12 -23.81 -11.05
N PRO A 271 -20.39 -24.60 -12.10
CA PRO A 271 -20.12 -26.04 -12.10
C PRO A 271 -18.63 -26.40 -12.00
N ILE A 272 -17.75 -25.64 -12.67
CA ILE A 272 -16.30 -25.89 -12.65
C ILE A 272 -15.78 -25.60 -11.24
N ALA A 273 -16.21 -24.49 -10.65
CA ALA A 273 -15.88 -24.14 -9.27
C ALA A 273 -16.34 -25.23 -8.28
N LYS A 274 -17.55 -25.79 -8.44
CA LYS A 274 -18.03 -26.90 -7.60
C LYS A 274 -17.16 -28.14 -7.72
N GLN A 275 -16.75 -28.49 -8.93
CA GLN A 275 -15.91 -29.66 -9.18
C GLN A 275 -14.55 -29.52 -8.50
N ILE A 276 -13.94 -28.34 -8.55
CA ILE A 276 -12.61 -28.16 -7.94
C ILE A 276 -12.67 -28.09 -6.41
N LEU A 277 -13.84 -27.78 -5.85
CA LEU A 277 -14.06 -27.73 -4.42
C LEU A 277 -14.34 -29.10 -3.80
N SER A 278 -14.75 -30.12 -4.58
CA SER A 278 -15.07 -31.46 -4.07
C SER A 278 -13.86 -32.19 -3.52
#